data_AF-A0AAD9ZBI2-F1
#
_entry.id   AF-A0AAD9ZBI2-F1
#
_cell.length_a   1.000
_cell.length_b   1.000
_cell.length_c   1.000
_cell.angle_alpha   90.00
_cell.angle_beta   90.00
_cell.angle_gamma   90.00
#
_symmetry.space_group_name_H-M   'P 1'
#
loop_
_entity.id
_entity.type
_entity.pdbx_description
1 polymer ?
#
loop_
_entity_poly.entity_id
_entity_poly.type
_entity_poly.pdbx_seq_one_letter_code
_entity_poly.pdbx_strand_id
1 'polypeptide(L)'
;MSDSHPLSGAQLSELDASAPDPKDENYTSAPNQPSDSAGEPASGKTSSPNEFHIERLKGGTFHRIIGITIKLSSHSTEQLLLSVPRDDDSHADREVAIVNFVRQYPSIPVPEIKAFDCAEDNLLNRPYVIPSRIPGHDLQSLEYSRPTLTHQQKCSVARDFGEILRSLQYIQSPTPGRIDVSASDDTPQVFAVKPFEVGQRSKDGDSTKLDLDGESSAKTAPKYDDTLGFFVSQFDRWRVSEEPGDLGDKYLDCISNVARQMDDMGFLGDDGYWLCHLDLHSAPRNVMVDIQPEGSAAISGILDWDSAVFGPKFVGCAPPMWLWAWNSEGDEDEREADNTSPTLEQ
;
A
#
# COMPACT_ATOMS: atom_id res chain seq x y z
N MET A 1 -14.85 17.22 39.42
CA MET A 1 -15.57 18.22 38.60
C MET A 1 -14.57 18.83 37.67
N SER A 2 -14.46 18.25 36.48
CA SER A 2 -13.74 18.77 35.32
C SER A 2 -14.09 17.81 34.20
N ASP A 3 -15.05 18.26 33.39
CA ASP A 3 -15.64 17.54 32.27
C ASP A 3 -14.60 17.31 31.16
N SER A 4 -14.56 16.10 30.63
CA SER A 4 -13.88 15.79 29.37
C SER A 4 -14.88 15.12 28.45
N HIS A 5 -15.42 15.91 27.53
CA HIS A 5 -16.19 15.43 26.38
C HIS A 5 -15.31 14.56 25.48
N PRO A 6 -15.80 13.41 24.98
CA PRO A 6 -15.15 12.69 23.90
C PRO A 6 -15.52 13.32 22.55
N LEU A 7 -14.50 13.61 21.73
CA LEU A 7 -14.67 13.96 20.32
C LEU A 7 -14.99 12.68 19.54
N SER A 8 -16.13 12.71 18.86
CA SER A 8 -16.69 11.66 18.01
C SER A 8 -15.71 11.18 16.95
N GLY A 9 -15.47 9.86 16.88
CA GLY A 9 -14.79 9.21 15.76
C GLY A 9 -15.61 9.35 14.48
N ALA A 10 -14.93 9.57 13.35
CA ALA A 10 -15.56 9.57 12.04
C ALA A 10 -15.80 8.11 11.61
N GLN A 11 -17.03 7.63 11.78
CA GLN A 11 -17.50 6.42 11.12
C GLN A 11 -17.75 6.72 9.63
N LEU A 12 -17.33 5.83 8.74
CA LEU A 12 -17.77 5.80 7.36
C LEU A 12 -19.25 5.39 7.32
N SER A 13 -20.15 6.37 7.46
CA SER A 13 -21.59 6.19 7.27
C SER A 13 -22.18 7.39 6.54
N GLU A 14 -22.67 7.14 5.32
CA GLU A 14 -23.69 7.89 4.56
C GLU A 14 -23.56 9.43 4.53
N LEU A 15 -22.97 9.96 3.45
CA LEU A 15 -23.11 11.37 3.07
C LEU A 15 -24.39 11.55 2.25
N ASP A 16 -25.35 12.19 2.89
CA ASP A 16 -26.66 12.61 2.38
C ASP A 16 -26.51 13.66 1.26
N ALA A 17 -27.32 13.49 0.20
CA ALA A 17 -27.24 14.24 -1.04
C ALA A 17 -28.05 15.54 -0.93
N SER A 18 -27.38 16.68 -1.05
CA SER A 18 -28.04 17.94 -1.41
C SER A 18 -27.04 18.90 -2.06
N ALA A 19 -26.97 18.86 -3.39
CA ALA A 19 -26.42 19.94 -4.21
C ALA A 19 -27.52 20.54 -5.09
N PRO A 20 -27.51 21.86 -5.35
CA PRO A 20 -28.55 22.54 -6.09
C PRO A 20 -28.35 22.45 -7.61
N ASP A 21 -29.49 22.42 -8.29
CA ASP A 21 -29.74 22.43 -9.73
C ASP A 21 -29.05 23.59 -10.49
N PRO A 22 -28.28 23.33 -11.57
CA PRO A 22 -27.99 24.31 -12.59
C PRO A 22 -28.75 23.96 -13.88
N LYS A 23 -29.72 24.83 -14.16
CA LYS A 23 -30.44 24.92 -15.43
C LYS A 23 -29.51 25.17 -16.61
N ASP A 24 -29.89 24.55 -17.72
CA ASP A 24 -29.84 25.02 -19.09
C ASP A 24 -28.57 25.78 -19.53
N GLU A 25 -27.82 25.17 -20.46
CA GLU A 25 -27.69 25.80 -21.78
C GLU A 25 -27.27 24.80 -22.86
N ASN A 26 -28.11 24.79 -23.90
CA ASN A 26 -27.99 24.10 -25.18
C ASN A 26 -26.59 24.13 -25.79
N TYR A 27 -26.20 23.10 -26.54
CA TYR A 27 -25.94 23.27 -27.98
C TYR A 27 -26.03 21.95 -28.75
N THR A 28 -26.63 22.09 -29.92
CA THR A 28 -27.20 21.12 -30.85
C THR A 28 -26.19 20.29 -31.64
N SER A 29 -26.66 19.11 -32.04
CA SER A 29 -26.04 18.10 -32.90
C SER A 29 -26.12 18.38 -34.41
N ALA A 30 -25.05 17.96 -35.11
CA ALA A 30 -24.97 17.41 -36.49
C ALA A 30 -25.05 18.38 -37.72
N PRO A 31 -24.72 17.93 -38.96
CA PRO A 31 -23.54 17.19 -39.46
C PRO A 31 -23.00 17.73 -40.82
N ASN A 32 -22.01 17.02 -41.42
CA ASN A 32 -21.64 16.89 -42.86
C ASN A 32 -20.30 17.46 -43.40
N GLN A 33 -19.41 16.50 -43.71
CA GLN A 33 -18.76 16.20 -45.00
C GLN A 33 -17.68 17.13 -45.62
N PRO A 34 -16.78 16.55 -46.45
CA PRO A 34 -15.39 16.99 -46.58
C PRO A 34 -15.16 17.87 -47.82
N SER A 35 -14.20 18.77 -47.71
CA SER A 35 -13.63 19.47 -48.87
C SER A 35 -12.11 19.52 -48.77
N ASP A 36 -11.47 18.80 -49.69
CA ASP A 36 -10.06 18.95 -50.03
C ASP A 36 -9.79 20.39 -50.49
N SER A 37 -8.91 21.09 -49.77
CA SER A 37 -8.14 22.19 -50.34
C SER A 37 -6.80 22.26 -49.63
N ALA A 38 -5.75 21.95 -50.40
CA ALA A 38 -4.37 22.15 -50.04
C ALA A 38 -4.13 23.61 -49.62
N GLY A 39 -3.78 23.79 -48.36
CA GLY A 39 -3.24 25.03 -47.82
C GLY A 39 -2.30 24.63 -46.69
N GLU A 40 -1.00 24.89 -46.85
CA GLU A 40 -0.06 24.87 -45.74
C GLU A 40 -0.58 25.74 -44.60
N PRO A 41 -0.43 25.30 -43.34
CA PRO A 41 -0.24 26.26 -42.28
C PRO A 41 1.03 25.95 -41.50
N ALA A 42 1.84 27.00 -41.40
CA ALA A 42 2.47 27.47 -40.19
C ALA A 42 3.16 26.41 -39.32
N SER A 43 4.49 26.49 -39.34
CA SER A 43 5.39 26.24 -38.20
C SER A 43 4.66 26.30 -36.85
N GLY A 44 4.14 25.15 -36.42
CA GLY A 44 3.70 24.93 -35.07
C GLY A 44 4.94 24.97 -34.20
N LYS A 45 4.93 25.85 -33.20
CA LYS A 45 5.89 25.82 -32.09
C LYS A 45 5.96 24.39 -31.56
N THR A 46 7.00 23.65 -31.93
CA THR A 46 7.38 22.46 -31.20
C THR A 46 7.73 22.96 -29.82
N SER A 47 6.87 22.65 -28.84
CA SER A 47 7.28 22.68 -27.44
C SER A 47 8.57 21.90 -27.39
N SER A 48 9.67 22.54 -26.99
CA SER A 48 10.94 21.85 -26.77
C SER A 48 10.64 20.59 -25.95
N PRO A 49 11.03 19.39 -26.42
CA PRO A 49 10.73 18.18 -25.69
C PRO A 49 11.30 18.32 -24.28
N ASN A 50 10.50 17.96 -23.28
CA ASN A 50 10.96 17.93 -21.90
C ASN A 50 12.25 17.10 -21.86
N GLU A 51 13.26 17.58 -21.15
CA GLU A 51 14.52 16.86 -20.98
C GLU A 51 14.30 15.81 -19.90
N PHE A 52 14.50 14.54 -20.25
CA PHE A 52 14.33 13.39 -19.35
C PHE A 52 15.69 12.81 -18.96
N HIS A 53 15.87 12.56 -17.67
CA HIS A 53 16.98 11.76 -17.16
C HIS A 53 16.42 10.49 -16.51
N ILE A 54 16.97 9.34 -16.90
CA ILE A 54 16.54 8.02 -16.43
C ILE A 54 17.72 7.38 -15.70
N GLU A 55 17.47 6.90 -14.49
CA GLU A 55 18.44 6.13 -13.71
C GLU A 55 17.82 4.83 -13.24
N ARG A 56 18.61 3.76 -13.19
CA ARG A 56 18.18 2.53 -12.51
C ARG A 56 18.43 2.69 -11.02
N LEU A 57 17.40 2.51 -10.22
CA LEU A 57 17.54 2.41 -8.76
C LEU A 57 17.63 0.93 -8.37
N LYS A 58 18.22 0.64 -7.21
CA LYS A 58 18.15 -0.72 -6.65
C LYS A 58 16.68 -1.03 -6.34
N GLY A 59 16.14 -2.06 -6.98
CA GLY A 59 14.79 -2.54 -6.69
C GLY A 59 14.82 -3.64 -5.64
N GLY A 60 13.67 -3.90 -5.01
CA GLY A 60 13.48 -5.08 -4.17
C GLY A 60 13.26 -6.35 -4.99
N THR A 61 12.93 -7.42 -4.28
CA THR A 61 12.57 -8.74 -4.82
C THR A 61 11.32 -8.73 -5.69
N PHE A 62 10.36 -7.83 -5.40
CA PHE A 62 9.06 -7.80 -6.07
C PHE A 62 8.96 -6.79 -7.22
N HIS A 63 9.64 -5.65 -7.11
CA HIS A 63 9.52 -4.54 -8.06
C HIS A 63 10.86 -4.14 -8.66
N ARG A 64 10.84 -3.85 -9.96
CA ARG A 64 11.90 -3.14 -10.64
C ARG A 64 11.62 -1.65 -10.59
N ILE A 65 12.55 -0.89 -10.02
CA ILE A 65 12.40 0.55 -9.81
C ILE A 65 13.33 1.33 -10.76
N ILE A 66 12.74 2.26 -11.51
CA ILE A 66 13.46 3.16 -12.41
C ILE A 66 13.18 4.59 -11.96
N GLY A 67 14.23 5.37 -11.67
CA GLY A 67 14.13 6.79 -11.37
C GLY A 67 13.98 7.60 -12.65
N ILE A 68 13.00 8.50 -12.68
CA ILE A 68 12.75 9.40 -13.81
C ILE A 68 12.82 10.83 -13.27
N THR A 69 13.66 11.66 -13.88
CA THR A 69 13.70 13.11 -13.62
C THR A 69 13.26 13.84 -14.87
N ILE A 70 12.21 14.65 -14.74
CA ILE A 70 11.64 15.45 -15.83
C ILE A 70 11.99 16.91 -15.57
N LYS A 71 12.69 17.55 -16.51
CA LYS A 71 12.95 18.98 -16.45
C LYS A 71 11.80 19.73 -17.11
N LEU A 72 10.94 20.32 -16.30
CA LEU A 72 9.76 21.08 -16.73
C LEU A 72 10.14 22.50 -17.16
N SER A 73 11.15 23.09 -16.51
CA SER A 73 11.73 24.38 -16.88
C SER A 73 13.16 24.51 -16.37
N SER A 74 13.80 25.65 -16.60
CA SER A 74 15.16 25.92 -16.10
C SER A 74 15.28 25.87 -14.56
N HIS A 75 14.16 26.00 -13.83
CA HIS A 75 14.13 26.06 -12.37
C HIS A 75 13.18 25.03 -11.74
N SER A 76 12.58 24.14 -12.54
CA SER A 76 11.62 23.15 -12.05
C SER A 76 11.93 21.78 -12.64
N THR A 77 12.14 20.83 -11.73
CA THR A 77 12.31 19.42 -12.02
C THR A 77 11.30 18.62 -11.24
N GLU A 78 10.70 17.62 -11.87
CA GLU A 78 9.85 16.63 -11.21
C GLU A 78 10.62 15.31 -11.12
N GLN A 79 10.59 14.68 -9.95
CA GLN A 79 11.21 13.38 -9.73
C GLN A 79 10.12 12.34 -9.51
N LEU A 80 10.13 11.33 -10.36
CA LEU A 80 9.18 10.22 -10.37
C LEU A 80 9.93 8.91 -10.25
N LEU A 81 9.21 7.87 -9.86
CA LEU A 81 9.65 6.50 -9.97
C LEU A 81 8.73 5.80 -10.97
N LEU A 82 9.28 4.85 -11.71
CA LEU A 82 8.52 3.85 -12.45
C LEU A 82 8.74 2.52 -11.73
N SER A 83 7.68 2.01 -11.11
CA SER A 83 7.61 0.70 -10.49
C SER A 83 6.99 -0.27 -11.47
N VAL A 84 7.76 -1.29 -11.87
CA VAL A 84 7.29 -2.39 -12.72
C VAL A 84 7.44 -3.67 -11.92
N PRO A 85 6.37 -4.39 -11.64
CA PRO A 85 6.49 -5.65 -10.94
C PRO A 85 7.28 -6.70 -11.73
N ARG A 86 7.95 -7.60 -11.00
CA ARG A 86 8.79 -8.65 -11.59
C ARG A 86 8.00 -9.88 -12.00
N ASP A 87 7.03 -10.26 -11.17
CA ASP A 87 6.18 -11.43 -11.37
C ASP A 87 4.79 -11.04 -11.87
N ASP A 88 4.16 -11.91 -12.66
CA ASP A 88 2.84 -11.66 -13.24
C ASP A 88 1.71 -11.70 -12.19
N ASP A 89 1.96 -12.30 -11.01
CA ASP A 89 1.02 -12.39 -9.87
C ASP A 89 1.01 -11.10 -9.01
N SER A 90 1.56 -9.99 -9.52
CA SER A 90 1.70 -8.73 -8.80
C SER A 90 0.54 -7.77 -9.07
N HIS A 91 0.06 -7.14 -8.00
CA HIS A 91 -1.19 -6.38 -8.02
C HIS A 91 -0.91 -4.88 -7.93
N ALA A 92 -0.52 -4.29 -9.07
CA ALA A 92 -0.32 -2.84 -9.19
C ALA A 92 -1.58 -2.04 -8.81
N ASP A 93 -2.77 -2.60 -9.06
CA ASP A 93 -4.06 -2.05 -8.67
C ASP A 93 -4.20 -1.94 -7.15
N ARG A 94 -3.78 -2.96 -6.41
CA ARG A 94 -3.79 -2.95 -4.93
C ARG A 94 -2.84 -1.89 -4.36
N GLU A 95 -1.63 -1.77 -4.91
CA GLU A 95 -0.66 -0.74 -4.50
C GLU A 95 -1.28 0.66 -4.69
N VAL A 96 -1.89 0.91 -5.84
CA VAL A 96 -2.57 2.17 -6.14
C VAL A 96 -3.73 2.42 -5.17
N ALA A 97 -4.54 1.39 -4.88
CA ALA A 97 -5.69 1.49 -3.99
C ALA A 97 -5.27 1.91 -2.58
N ILE A 98 -4.30 1.19 -1.99
CA ILE A 98 -3.87 1.46 -0.61
C ILE A 98 -3.19 2.82 -0.49
N VAL A 99 -2.31 3.19 -1.42
CA VAL A 99 -1.61 4.49 -1.35
C VAL A 99 -2.60 5.64 -1.49
N ASN A 100 -3.55 5.56 -2.42
CA ASN A 100 -4.58 6.59 -2.57
C ASN A 100 -5.52 6.65 -1.35
N PHE A 101 -5.82 5.50 -0.72
CA PHE A 101 -6.59 5.47 0.52
C PHE A 101 -5.84 6.18 1.65
N VAL A 102 -4.59 5.81 1.90
CA VAL A 102 -3.77 6.38 2.99
C VAL A 102 -3.50 7.86 2.79
N ARG A 103 -3.40 8.32 1.54
CA ARG A 103 -3.21 9.75 1.20
C ARG A 103 -4.34 10.66 1.72
N GLN A 104 -5.51 10.10 2.04
CA GLN A 104 -6.59 10.84 2.69
C GLN A 104 -6.26 11.25 4.15
N TYR A 105 -5.15 10.74 4.71
CA TYR A 105 -4.68 10.98 6.06
C TYR A 105 -3.35 11.75 6.05
N PRO A 106 -3.37 13.10 6.11
CA PRO A 106 -2.17 13.92 5.90
C PRO A 106 -1.05 13.73 6.92
N SER A 107 -1.33 13.11 8.07
CA SER A 107 -0.32 12.78 9.08
C SER A 107 0.54 11.56 8.73
N ILE A 108 0.20 10.86 7.65
CA ILE A 108 0.95 9.71 7.15
C ILE A 108 1.52 10.10 5.78
N PRO A 109 2.82 10.41 5.70
CA PRO A 109 3.41 10.81 4.43
C PRO A 109 3.57 9.58 3.52
N VAL A 110 2.99 9.64 2.32
CA VAL A 110 3.01 8.58 1.30
C VAL A 110 3.29 9.19 -0.07
N PRO A 111 3.79 8.42 -1.06
CA PRO A 111 4.00 8.96 -2.39
C PRO A 111 2.67 9.34 -3.05
N GLU A 112 2.71 10.28 -4.00
CA GLU A 112 1.59 10.57 -4.88
C GLU A 112 1.62 9.65 -6.09
N ILE A 113 0.55 8.89 -6.34
CA ILE A 113 0.41 8.17 -7.61
C ILE A 113 0.11 9.17 -8.73
N LYS A 114 1.05 9.34 -9.67
CA LYS A 114 0.93 10.25 -10.81
C LYS A 114 0.26 9.59 -12.01
N ALA A 115 0.57 8.32 -12.23
CA ALA A 115 -0.02 7.49 -13.27
C ALA A 115 0.13 6.02 -12.90
N PHE A 116 -0.68 5.17 -13.50
CA PHE A 116 -0.57 3.72 -13.41
C PHE A 116 -1.31 3.11 -14.60
N ASP A 117 -0.94 1.90 -14.95
CA ASP A 117 -1.69 1.06 -15.89
C ASP A 117 -1.56 -0.38 -15.40
N CYS A 118 -2.67 -1.00 -15.06
CA CYS A 118 -2.68 -2.37 -14.51
C CYS A 118 -2.92 -3.42 -15.58
N ALA A 119 -3.20 -3.02 -16.83
CA ALA A 119 -3.43 -3.94 -17.93
C ALA A 119 -2.10 -4.39 -18.56
N GLU A 120 -2.10 -5.56 -19.21
CA GLU A 120 -0.94 -6.04 -19.96
C GLU A 120 -0.88 -5.46 -21.39
N ASP A 121 -1.97 -4.87 -21.90
CA ASP A 121 -2.06 -4.31 -23.25
C ASP A 121 -1.55 -2.87 -23.34
N ASN A 122 -0.59 -2.51 -22.49
CA ASN A 122 0.04 -1.20 -22.43
C ASN A 122 1.43 -1.19 -23.12
N LEU A 123 2.06 0.00 -23.20
CA LEU A 123 3.33 0.18 -23.90
C LEU A 123 4.52 -0.62 -23.34
N LEU A 124 4.44 -1.03 -22.07
CA LEU A 124 5.45 -1.85 -21.40
C LEU A 124 5.11 -3.35 -21.49
N ASN A 125 3.94 -3.71 -22.04
CA ASN A 125 3.35 -5.04 -22.02
C ASN A 125 3.30 -5.66 -20.62
N ARG A 126 3.23 -4.82 -19.57
CA ARG A 126 3.27 -5.20 -18.16
C ARG A 126 2.62 -4.11 -17.30
N PRO A 127 1.95 -4.47 -16.20
CA PRO A 127 1.46 -3.51 -15.24
C PRO A 127 2.57 -2.57 -14.73
N TYR A 128 2.23 -1.33 -14.42
CA TYR A 128 3.15 -0.38 -13.81
C TYR A 128 2.45 0.67 -12.95
N VAL A 129 3.22 1.23 -12.01
CA VAL A 129 2.82 2.38 -11.19
C VAL A 129 3.89 3.46 -11.29
N ILE A 130 3.48 4.72 -11.43
CA ILE A 130 4.36 5.89 -11.46
C ILE A 130 4.06 6.76 -10.23
N PRO A 131 4.72 6.52 -9.09
CA PRO A 131 4.63 7.42 -7.94
C PRO A 131 5.61 8.61 -8.04
N SER A 132 5.32 9.67 -7.30
CA SER A 132 6.29 10.73 -7.00
C SER A 132 7.44 10.17 -6.18
N ARG A 133 8.67 10.60 -6.46
CA ARG A 133 9.82 10.25 -5.61
C ARG A 133 9.77 11.04 -4.30
N ILE A 134 9.80 10.33 -3.19
CA ILE A 134 9.88 10.94 -1.86
C ILE A 134 11.30 11.49 -1.64
N PRO A 135 11.45 12.74 -1.18
CA PRO A 135 12.77 13.32 -0.91
C PRO A 135 13.46 12.66 0.29
N GLY A 136 14.79 12.75 0.32
CA GLY A 136 15.61 12.23 1.41
C GLY A 136 16.24 10.87 1.10
N HIS A 137 16.58 10.15 2.16
CA HIS A 137 17.22 8.84 2.10
C HIS A 137 16.43 7.84 2.93
N ASP A 138 16.46 6.57 2.54
CA ASP A 138 15.91 5.51 3.38
C ASP A 138 16.71 5.39 4.68
N LEU A 139 16.01 5.12 5.77
CA LEU A 139 16.59 5.10 7.12
C LEU A 139 17.62 3.97 7.28
N GLN A 140 17.42 2.84 6.60
CA GLN A 140 18.38 1.73 6.60
C GLN A 140 19.74 2.17 6.05
N SER A 141 19.77 2.91 4.94
CA SER A 141 21.00 3.43 4.35
C SER A 141 21.71 4.44 5.26
N LEU A 142 20.95 5.29 5.97
CA LEU A 142 21.51 6.30 6.87
C LEU A 142 22.09 5.74 8.17
N GLU A 143 21.73 4.51 8.54
CA GLU A 143 22.16 3.93 9.82
C GLU A 143 23.01 2.67 9.66
N TYR A 144 22.66 1.76 8.76
CA TYR A 144 23.40 0.51 8.60
C TYR A 144 24.47 0.63 7.52
N SER A 145 24.17 1.28 6.40
CA SER A 145 25.13 1.44 5.32
C SER A 145 26.11 2.58 5.58
N ARG A 146 25.65 3.70 6.17
CA ARG A 146 26.46 4.88 6.48
C ARG A 146 25.93 5.58 7.74
N PRO A 147 26.28 5.12 8.96
CA PRO A 147 25.75 5.67 10.21
C PRO A 147 26.06 7.16 10.34
N THR A 148 25.10 7.98 9.96
CA THR A 148 25.27 9.44 9.78
C THR A 148 24.31 10.25 10.63
N LEU A 149 23.27 9.63 11.22
CA LEU A 149 22.36 10.38 12.07
C LEU A 149 22.99 10.66 13.43
N THR A 150 22.90 11.92 13.83
CA THR A 150 23.18 12.35 15.20
C THR A 150 22.11 11.80 16.15
N HIS A 151 22.42 11.74 17.44
CA HIS A 151 21.44 11.34 18.45
C HIS A 151 20.17 12.22 18.42
N GLN A 152 20.31 13.53 18.19
CA GLN A 152 19.18 14.44 18.08
C GLN A 152 18.28 14.11 16.89
N GLN A 153 18.87 13.75 15.74
CA GLN A 153 18.13 13.32 14.55
C GLN A 153 17.41 12.00 14.81
N LYS A 154 18.07 11.01 15.44
CA LYS A 154 17.42 9.75 15.84
C LYS A 154 16.22 9.97 16.76
N CYS A 155 16.35 10.87 17.73
CA CYS A 155 15.24 11.25 18.61
C CYS A 155 14.11 11.97 17.87
N SER A 156 14.42 12.66 16.77
CA SER A 156 13.40 13.31 15.92
C SER A 156 12.65 12.27 15.09
N VAL A 157 13.38 11.38 14.41
CA VAL A 157 12.80 10.23 13.69
C VAL A 157 11.93 9.37 14.61
N ALA A 158 12.40 9.07 15.82
CA ALA A 158 11.63 8.31 16.81
C ALA A 158 10.28 8.97 17.17
N ARG A 159 10.27 10.30 17.28
CA ARG A 159 9.06 11.07 17.59
C ARG A 159 8.08 11.02 16.42
N ASP A 160 8.54 11.35 15.22
CA ASP A 160 7.73 11.34 14.00
C ASP A 160 7.15 9.94 13.77
N PHE A 161 7.96 8.90 13.95
CA PHE A 161 7.53 7.52 13.80
C PHE A 161 6.41 7.17 14.80
N GLY A 162 6.54 7.58 16.06
CA GLY A 162 5.49 7.40 17.06
C GLY A 162 4.19 8.13 16.70
N GLU A 163 4.29 9.31 16.09
CA GLU A 163 3.12 10.06 15.61
C GLU A 163 2.44 9.37 14.42
N ILE A 164 3.20 8.77 13.51
CA ILE A 164 2.69 7.97 12.39
C ILE A 164 2.01 6.70 12.90
N LEU A 165 2.65 5.94 13.80
CA LEU A 165 2.04 4.75 14.41
C LEU A 165 0.73 5.09 15.13
N ARG A 166 0.71 6.22 15.84
CA ARG A 166 -0.52 6.71 16.47
C ARG A 166 -1.59 7.07 15.42
N SER A 167 -1.19 7.68 14.31
CA SER A 167 -2.11 8.04 13.22
C SER A 167 -2.74 6.80 12.57
N LEU A 168 -1.93 5.76 12.32
CA LEU A 168 -2.42 4.47 11.83
C LEU A 168 -3.50 3.87 12.75
N GLN A 169 -3.32 3.99 14.06
CA GLN A 169 -4.30 3.51 15.05
C GLN A 169 -5.61 4.31 15.12
N TYR A 170 -5.73 5.44 14.43
CA TYR A 170 -7.00 6.14 14.27
C TYR A 170 -7.78 5.70 13.04
N ILE A 171 -7.15 4.96 12.12
CA ILE A 171 -7.77 4.50 10.89
C ILE A 171 -8.37 3.12 11.16
N GLN A 172 -9.70 3.06 11.18
CA GLN A 172 -10.45 1.88 11.56
C GLN A 172 -11.36 1.38 10.44
N SER A 173 -11.61 0.07 10.46
CA SER A 173 -12.61 -0.61 9.65
C SER A 173 -13.50 -1.48 10.54
N PRO A 174 -14.81 -1.58 10.26
CA PRO A 174 -15.70 -2.52 10.93
C PRO A 174 -15.46 -3.98 10.52
N THR A 175 -14.69 -4.22 9.45
CA THR A 175 -14.38 -5.55 8.92
C THR A 175 -12.88 -5.72 8.71
N PRO A 176 -12.31 -6.92 8.97
CA PRO A 176 -10.93 -7.20 8.68
C PRO A 176 -10.75 -7.48 7.18
N GLY A 177 -9.59 -7.14 6.63
CA GLY A 177 -9.32 -7.42 5.23
C GLY A 177 -8.33 -6.48 4.57
N ARG A 178 -8.30 -6.50 3.24
CA ARG A 178 -7.43 -5.67 2.40
C ARG A 178 -8.22 -4.53 1.78
N ILE A 179 -7.57 -3.40 1.57
CA ILE A 179 -8.17 -2.29 0.82
C ILE A 179 -8.13 -2.62 -0.67
N ASP A 180 -9.23 -2.36 -1.34
CA ASP A 180 -9.37 -2.52 -2.78
C ASP A 180 -10.19 -1.38 -3.38
N VAL A 181 -10.06 -1.15 -4.68
CA VAL A 181 -10.88 -0.19 -5.41
C VAL A 181 -12.25 -0.81 -5.65
N SER A 182 -13.32 -0.16 -5.21
CA SER A 182 -14.65 -0.59 -5.62
C SER A 182 -14.87 -0.22 -7.09
N ALA A 183 -15.25 -1.21 -7.90
CA ALA A 183 -15.66 -1.02 -9.28
C ALA A 183 -16.93 -0.15 -9.33
N SER A 184 -16.77 1.16 -9.36
CA SER A 184 -17.84 2.11 -9.65
C SER A 184 -17.31 3.05 -10.72
N ASP A 185 -17.88 2.94 -11.92
CA ASP A 185 -17.34 3.51 -13.15
C ASP A 185 -17.35 5.05 -13.21
N ASP A 186 -17.90 5.76 -12.22
CA ASP A 186 -18.13 7.22 -12.33
C ASP A 186 -18.01 8.02 -11.00
N THR A 187 -17.41 7.47 -9.94
CA THR A 187 -17.27 8.16 -8.64
C THR A 187 -15.81 8.36 -8.20
N PRO A 188 -15.50 9.37 -7.33
CA PRO A 188 -14.20 9.44 -6.68
C PRO A 188 -13.89 8.08 -6.06
N GLN A 189 -12.66 7.57 -6.21
CA GLN A 189 -12.26 6.21 -5.80
C GLN A 189 -12.89 5.83 -4.46
N VAL A 190 -13.97 5.04 -4.50
CA VAL A 190 -14.60 4.52 -3.30
C VAL A 190 -13.82 3.27 -2.93
N PHE A 191 -13.17 3.31 -1.76
CA PHE A 191 -12.39 2.18 -1.26
C PHE A 191 -13.32 1.21 -0.52
N ALA A 192 -13.11 -0.09 -0.76
CA ALA A 192 -13.79 -1.15 -0.05
C ALA A 192 -12.77 -2.02 0.69
N VAL A 193 -13.18 -2.59 1.82
CA VAL A 193 -12.38 -3.59 2.51
C VAL A 193 -12.82 -4.96 2.04
N LYS A 194 -12.01 -5.61 1.22
CA LYS A 194 -12.22 -7.01 0.82
C LYS A 194 -11.80 -7.92 1.96
N PRO A 195 -12.67 -8.85 2.41
CA PRO A 195 -12.31 -9.81 3.45
C PRO A 195 -11.05 -10.58 3.09
N PHE A 196 -10.33 -11.07 4.11
CA PHE A 196 -9.30 -12.07 3.87
C PHE A 196 -9.91 -13.28 3.16
N GLU A 197 -9.35 -13.63 2.02
CA GLU A 197 -9.77 -14.83 1.30
C GLU A 197 -9.05 -16.05 1.86
N VAL A 198 -9.69 -17.20 1.69
CA VAL A 198 -9.08 -18.49 1.91
C VAL A 198 -8.76 -19.05 0.54
N GLY A 199 -7.49 -18.99 0.17
CA GLY A 199 -7.05 -19.44 -1.16
C GLY A 199 -7.47 -20.88 -1.41
N GLN A 200 -8.02 -21.16 -2.59
CA GLN A 200 -8.25 -22.54 -3.02
C GLN A 200 -6.94 -23.10 -3.53
N ARG A 201 -6.56 -24.31 -3.06
CA ARG A 201 -5.41 -25.01 -3.64
C ARG A 201 -5.77 -25.36 -5.09
N SER A 202 -4.95 -24.92 -6.05
CA SER A 202 -5.14 -25.31 -7.45
C SER A 202 -5.26 -26.83 -7.55
N LYS A 203 -6.27 -27.31 -8.30
CA LYS A 203 -6.49 -28.75 -8.56
C LYS A 203 -5.35 -29.40 -9.34
N ASP A 204 -4.43 -28.60 -9.88
CA ASP A 204 -3.37 -29.07 -10.77
C ASP A 204 -2.09 -29.52 -10.03
N GLY A 205 -2.12 -29.59 -8.69
CA GLY A 205 -1.05 -30.22 -7.90
C GLY A 205 0.23 -29.40 -7.78
N ASP A 206 0.29 -28.21 -8.37
CA ASP A 206 1.34 -27.23 -8.08
C ASP A 206 1.03 -26.57 -6.74
N SER A 207 1.59 -27.13 -5.68
CA SER A 207 1.34 -26.73 -4.29
C SER A 207 1.95 -25.36 -3.91
N THR A 208 2.54 -24.65 -4.87
CA THR A 208 3.26 -23.39 -4.60
C THR A 208 2.42 -22.13 -4.85
N LYS A 209 1.30 -22.25 -5.58
CA LYS A 209 0.40 -21.12 -5.84
C LYS A 209 -0.85 -21.22 -4.96
N LEU A 210 -0.91 -20.40 -3.91
CA LEU A 210 -2.16 -20.06 -3.24
C LEU A 210 -2.89 -19.07 -4.15
N ASP A 211 -3.98 -19.49 -4.76
CA ASP A 211 -4.84 -18.61 -5.55
C ASP A 211 -5.60 -17.72 -4.55
N LEU A 212 -5.01 -16.58 -4.19
CA LEU A 212 -5.60 -15.58 -3.28
C LEU A 212 -6.68 -14.73 -3.96
N ASP A 213 -6.93 -14.99 -5.24
CA ASP A 213 -7.81 -14.21 -6.13
C ASP A 213 -9.03 -15.01 -6.62
N GLY A 214 -9.22 -16.22 -6.09
CA GLY A 214 -10.38 -17.03 -6.44
C GLY A 214 -11.66 -16.33 -6.00
N GLU A 215 -12.40 -15.74 -6.96
CA GLU A 215 -13.68 -15.06 -6.75
C GLU A 215 -14.54 -15.79 -5.70
N SER A 216 -14.52 -15.29 -4.47
CA SER A 216 -15.38 -15.82 -3.44
C SER A 216 -16.82 -15.42 -3.76
N SER A 217 -17.66 -16.42 -4.02
CA SER A 217 -19.12 -16.28 -4.20
C SER A 217 -19.84 -15.67 -2.97
N ALA A 218 -19.12 -15.37 -1.88
CA ALA A 218 -19.66 -14.73 -0.70
C ALA A 218 -19.95 -13.23 -0.95
N LYS A 219 -21.19 -12.94 -1.37
CA LYS A 219 -21.72 -11.58 -1.66
C LYS A 219 -21.75 -10.61 -0.47
N THR A 220 -21.27 -11.01 0.72
CA THR A 220 -21.15 -10.15 1.90
C THR A 220 -19.99 -10.61 2.76
N ALA A 221 -19.11 -9.68 3.11
CA ALA A 221 -18.06 -9.88 4.10
C ALA A 221 -18.65 -10.48 5.39
N PRO A 222 -18.06 -11.54 5.97
CA PRO A 222 -18.49 -12.01 7.27
C PRO A 222 -18.28 -10.88 8.29
N LYS A 223 -19.33 -10.55 9.04
CA LYS A 223 -19.20 -9.69 10.21
C LYS A 223 -18.81 -10.56 11.39
N TYR A 224 -17.80 -10.14 12.13
CA TYR A 224 -17.35 -10.81 13.34
C TYR A 224 -17.76 -9.96 14.54
N ASP A 225 -18.12 -10.62 15.64
CA ASP A 225 -18.50 -9.94 16.87
C ASP A 225 -17.27 -9.38 17.61
N ASP A 226 -16.12 -10.06 17.48
CA ASP A 226 -14.85 -9.70 18.09
C ASP A 226 -13.65 -10.32 17.35
N THR A 227 -12.44 -10.05 17.85
CA THR A 227 -11.17 -10.56 17.31
C THR A 227 -11.07 -12.10 17.41
N LEU A 228 -11.57 -12.71 18.49
CA LEU A 228 -11.55 -14.17 18.65
C LEU A 228 -12.44 -14.86 17.60
N GLY A 229 -13.66 -14.35 17.42
CA GLY A 229 -14.62 -14.83 16.44
C GLY A 229 -14.10 -14.71 15.01
N PHE A 230 -13.36 -13.64 14.71
CA PHE A 230 -12.59 -13.54 13.47
C PHE A 230 -11.61 -14.70 13.32
N PHE A 231 -10.69 -14.91 14.28
CA PHE A 231 -9.67 -15.96 14.16
C PHE A 231 -10.25 -17.36 14.04
N VAL A 232 -11.19 -17.72 14.91
CA VAL A 232 -11.83 -19.05 14.86
C VAL A 232 -12.53 -19.26 13.52
N SER A 233 -13.26 -18.25 13.03
CA SER A 233 -13.91 -18.34 11.72
C SER A 233 -12.90 -18.48 10.58
N GLN A 234 -11.77 -17.76 10.62
CA GLN A 234 -10.71 -17.93 9.61
C GLN A 234 -10.15 -19.34 9.59
N PHE A 235 -9.82 -19.88 10.77
CA PHE A 235 -9.28 -21.25 10.90
C PHE A 235 -10.28 -22.30 10.44
N ASP A 236 -11.57 -22.11 10.73
CA ASP A 236 -12.63 -23.01 10.25
C ASP A 236 -12.78 -22.96 8.74
N ARG A 237 -12.66 -21.77 8.12
CA ARG A 237 -12.68 -21.64 6.65
C ARG A 237 -11.45 -22.30 6.01
N TRP A 238 -10.26 -22.14 6.59
CA TRP A 238 -9.05 -22.86 6.14
C TRP A 238 -9.22 -24.38 6.24
N ARG A 239 -9.83 -24.88 7.33
CA ARG A 239 -10.10 -26.31 7.49
C ARG A 239 -10.97 -26.88 6.37
N VAL A 240 -11.97 -26.11 5.93
CA VAL A 240 -12.89 -26.53 4.85
C VAL A 240 -12.23 -26.47 3.47
N SER A 241 -11.27 -25.56 3.26
CA SER A 241 -10.58 -25.41 1.97
C SER A 241 -9.46 -26.42 1.74
N GLU A 242 -8.84 -26.94 2.80
CA GLU A 242 -7.77 -27.92 2.68
C GLU A 242 -8.33 -29.34 2.45
N GLU A 243 -7.57 -30.20 1.76
CA GLU A 243 -7.90 -31.62 1.71
C GLU A 243 -7.78 -32.21 3.13
N PRO A 244 -8.77 -33.00 3.59
CA PRO A 244 -8.76 -33.56 4.94
C PRO A 244 -7.46 -34.30 5.23
N GLY A 245 -6.73 -33.83 6.25
CA GLY A 245 -5.43 -34.37 6.62
C GLY A 245 -5.20 -34.21 8.12
N ASP A 246 -4.94 -35.33 8.80
CA ASP A 246 -4.81 -35.42 10.27
C ASP A 246 -3.75 -34.45 10.84
N LEU A 247 -2.72 -34.14 10.04
CA LEU A 247 -1.66 -33.22 10.44
C LEU A 247 -2.10 -31.75 10.37
N GLY A 248 -2.82 -31.34 9.33
CA GLY A 248 -3.31 -29.96 9.15
C GLY A 248 -4.40 -29.61 10.17
N ASP A 249 -5.36 -30.52 10.35
CA ASP A 249 -6.45 -30.37 11.32
C ASP A 249 -5.91 -30.16 12.74
N LYS A 250 -4.88 -30.94 13.13
CA LYS A 250 -4.25 -30.80 14.44
C LYS A 250 -3.61 -29.42 14.65
N TYR A 251 -2.96 -28.84 13.62
CA TYR A 251 -2.39 -27.50 13.74
C TYR A 251 -3.47 -26.42 13.83
N LEU A 252 -4.56 -26.56 13.06
CA LEU A 252 -5.71 -25.67 13.13
C LEU A 252 -6.41 -25.72 14.50
N ASP A 253 -6.49 -26.90 15.12
CA ASP A 253 -7.00 -27.05 16.48
C ASP A 253 -6.07 -26.40 17.51
N CYS A 254 -4.75 -26.61 17.37
CA CYS A 254 -3.76 -25.97 18.23
C CYS A 254 -3.84 -24.44 18.16
N ILE A 255 -3.84 -23.84 16.96
CA ILE A 255 -3.89 -22.38 16.82
C ILE A 255 -5.24 -21.81 17.27
N SER A 256 -6.35 -22.53 17.03
CA SER A 256 -7.66 -22.16 17.57
C SER A 256 -7.68 -22.17 19.10
N ASN A 257 -7.03 -23.15 19.74
CA ASN A 257 -6.92 -23.22 21.19
C ASN A 257 -6.02 -22.11 21.76
N VAL A 258 -4.93 -21.77 21.07
CA VAL A 258 -4.08 -20.63 21.43
C VAL A 258 -4.88 -19.32 21.38
N ALA A 259 -5.66 -19.08 20.33
CA ALA A 259 -6.49 -17.88 20.22
C ALA A 259 -7.50 -17.76 21.38
N ARG A 260 -8.16 -18.86 21.76
CA ARG A 260 -9.08 -18.88 22.92
C ARG A 260 -8.35 -18.59 24.24
N GLN A 261 -7.17 -19.17 24.46
CA GLN A 261 -6.38 -18.88 25.66
C GLN A 261 -5.92 -17.42 25.71
N MET A 262 -5.55 -16.84 24.56
CA MET A 262 -5.21 -15.42 24.47
C MET A 262 -6.41 -14.54 24.82
N ASP A 263 -7.60 -14.90 24.36
CA ASP A 263 -8.84 -14.20 24.71
C ASP A 263 -9.18 -14.33 26.21
N ASP A 264 -9.09 -15.54 26.78
CA ASP A 264 -9.28 -15.80 28.22
C ASP A 264 -8.30 -14.97 29.09
N MET A 265 -7.11 -14.68 28.57
CA MET A 265 -6.11 -13.82 29.20
C MET A 265 -6.37 -12.32 28.98
N GLY A 266 -7.38 -11.95 28.18
CA GLY A 266 -7.74 -10.58 27.86
C GLY A 266 -6.87 -9.93 26.77
N PHE A 267 -6.15 -10.71 25.97
CA PHE A 267 -5.29 -10.18 24.89
C PHE A 267 -6.04 -9.84 23.60
N LEU A 268 -7.26 -10.35 23.41
CA LEU A 268 -8.05 -10.17 22.19
C LEU A 268 -9.31 -9.29 22.40
N GLY A 269 -9.38 -8.53 23.51
CA GLY A 269 -10.53 -7.70 23.89
C GLY A 269 -10.77 -6.45 23.03
N ASP A 270 -10.21 -6.39 21.83
CA ASP A 270 -10.39 -5.31 20.88
C ASP A 270 -11.65 -5.53 20.02
N ASP A 271 -12.44 -4.47 19.81
CA ASP A 271 -13.75 -4.49 19.14
C ASP A 271 -13.72 -3.91 17.71
N GLY A 272 -12.54 -3.84 17.08
CA GLY A 272 -12.37 -3.26 15.75
C GLY A 272 -11.17 -3.79 14.99
N TYR A 273 -10.94 -3.18 13.82
CA TYR A 273 -9.79 -3.47 12.98
C TYR A 273 -9.11 -2.17 12.58
N TRP A 274 -7.78 -2.17 12.61
CA TRP A 274 -6.94 -1.00 12.39
C TRP A 274 -6.05 -1.20 11.18
N LEU A 275 -5.72 -0.09 10.52
CA LEU A 275 -4.77 -0.13 9.42
C LEU A 275 -3.38 -0.54 9.94
N CYS A 276 -2.90 -1.67 9.45
CA CYS A 276 -1.62 -2.27 9.79
C CYS A 276 -0.77 -2.35 8.52
N HIS A 277 0.40 -1.73 8.51
CA HIS A 277 1.31 -1.73 7.37
C HIS A 277 2.02 -3.09 7.14
N LEU A 278 2.16 -3.88 8.20
CA LEU A 278 2.84 -5.19 8.26
C LEU A 278 4.35 -5.21 8.01
N ASP A 279 4.96 -4.36 7.17
CA ASP A 279 6.43 -4.37 6.98
C ASP A 279 7.18 -3.20 7.66
N LEU A 280 6.46 -2.27 8.28
CA LEU A 280 7.08 -1.07 8.86
C LEU A 280 8.00 -1.34 10.07
N HIS A 281 7.80 -2.46 10.76
CA HIS A 281 8.49 -2.81 12.01
C HIS A 281 9.83 -3.53 11.78
N SER A 282 9.94 -4.28 10.68
CA SER A 282 11.12 -5.04 10.23
C SER A 282 11.96 -4.28 9.21
N ALA A 283 11.37 -3.33 8.49
CA ALA A 283 11.98 -2.71 7.33
C ALA A 283 12.26 -1.21 7.52
N PRO A 284 13.38 -0.78 8.13
CA PRO A 284 13.77 0.63 8.13
C PRO A 284 14.02 1.17 6.70
N ARG A 285 14.15 0.29 5.70
CA ARG A 285 14.22 0.64 4.27
C ARG A 285 12.94 1.32 3.76
N ASN A 286 11.81 1.05 4.40
CA ASN A 286 10.50 1.58 4.01
C ASN A 286 10.19 2.94 4.67
N VAL A 287 11.14 3.50 5.42
CA VAL A 287 11.03 4.83 6.05
C VAL A 287 12.01 5.79 5.38
N MET A 288 11.48 6.83 4.74
CA MET A 288 12.26 7.91 4.14
C MET A 288 12.47 9.04 5.14
N VAL A 289 13.70 9.54 5.21
CA VAL A 289 14.09 10.61 6.13
C VAL A 289 14.76 11.75 5.36
N ASP A 290 14.28 12.96 5.62
CA ASP A 290 14.87 14.20 5.12
C ASP A 290 15.60 14.94 6.25
N ILE A 291 16.87 15.28 6.00
CA ILE A 291 17.71 16.00 6.97
C ILE A 291 17.50 17.49 6.78
N GLN A 292 16.89 18.11 7.77
CA GLN A 292 16.50 19.50 7.69
C GLN A 292 17.70 20.44 7.91
N PRO A 293 17.71 21.64 7.32
CA PRO A 293 18.82 22.59 7.43
C PRO A 293 19.18 23.00 8.87
N GLU A 294 18.20 23.00 9.78
CA GLU A 294 18.38 23.29 11.21
C GLU A 294 19.00 22.13 12.00
N GLY A 295 19.31 21.01 11.34
CA GLY A 295 19.97 19.83 11.94
C GLY A 295 19.01 18.80 12.51
N SER A 296 17.69 19.00 12.39
CA SER A 296 16.69 17.98 12.71
C SER A 296 16.57 16.95 11.56
N ALA A 297 15.87 15.85 11.82
CA ALA A 297 15.53 14.88 10.79
C ALA A 297 14.02 14.64 10.87
N ALA A 298 13.36 14.64 9.72
CA ALA A 298 11.92 14.44 9.62
C ALA A 298 11.62 13.24 8.74
N ILE A 299 10.62 12.43 9.11
CA ILE A 299 10.13 11.38 8.21
C ILE A 299 9.40 12.05 7.04
N SER A 300 9.95 11.88 5.84
CA SER A 300 9.41 12.47 4.61
C SER A 300 8.45 11.53 3.88
N GLY A 301 8.44 10.25 4.22
CA GLY A 301 7.54 9.27 3.62
C GLY A 301 7.66 7.85 4.14
N ILE A 302 6.56 7.12 4.01
CA ILE A 302 6.46 5.69 4.26
C ILE A 302 6.16 4.99 2.92
N LEU A 303 6.95 3.98 2.61
CA LEU A 303 6.91 3.22 1.36
C LEU A 303 6.35 1.81 1.60
N ASP A 304 6.04 1.10 0.51
CA ASP A 304 5.78 -0.34 0.51
C ASP A 304 4.51 -0.78 1.26
N TRP A 305 3.39 -0.19 0.85
CA TRP A 305 2.07 -0.39 1.49
C TRP A 305 1.30 -1.62 0.98
N ASP A 306 1.87 -2.40 0.05
CA ASP A 306 1.17 -3.49 -0.65
C ASP A 306 0.63 -4.59 0.29
N SER A 307 1.31 -4.76 1.42
CA SER A 307 1.00 -5.74 2.46
C SER A 307 0.05 -5.18 3.52
N ALA A 308 -0.40 -3.93 3.40
CA ALA A 308 -1.22 -3.31 4.41
C ALA A 308 -2.63 -3.90 4.47
N VAL A 309 -3.13 -4.05 5.70
CA VAL A 309 -4.43 -4.67 5.97
C VAL A 309 -5.16 -3.97 7.10
N PHE A 310 -6.48 -4.12 7.16
CA PHE A 310 -7.25 -3.95 8.37
C PHE A 310 -7.20 -5.24 9.20
N GLY A 311 -6.55 -5.17 10.36
CA GLY A 311 -6.40 -6.31 11.26
C GLY A 311 -6.56 -5.92 12.73
N PRO A 312 -6.58 -6.91 13.64
CA PRO A 312 -6.59 -6.65 15.08
C PRO A 312 -5.45 -5.75 15.49
N LYS A 313 -5.66 -4.90 16.51
CA LYS A 313 -4.73 -3.82 16.86
C LYS A 313 -3.31 -4.32 17.12
N PHE A 314 -3.17 -5.46 17.81
CA PHE A 314 -1.88 -6.00 18.19
C PHE A 314 -0.99 -6.36 16.98
N VAL A 315 -1.58 -6.62 15.80
CA VAL A 315 -0.85 -6.93 14.56
C VAL A 315 0.01 -5.74 14.12
N GLY A 316 -0.50 -4.51 14.25
CA GLY A 316 0.24 -3.28 13.95
C GLY A 316 1.14 -2.80 15.10
N CYS A 317 1.19 -3.50 16.23
CA CYS A 317 1.92 -3.07 17.43
C CYS A 317 3.28 -3.76 17.60
N ALA A 318 3.79 -4.43 16.55
CA ALA A 318 5.14 -4.98 16.59
C ALA A 318 6.16 -3.85 16.90
N PRO A 319 7.04 -4.03 17.90
CA PRO A 319 7.97 -2.98 18.27
C PRO A 319 8.96 -2.73 17.13
N PRO A 320 9.22 -1.46 16.75
CA PRO A 320 10.23 -1.12 15.74
C PRO A 320 11.62 -1.31 16.35
N MET A 321 12.09 -2.56 16.42
CA MET A 321 13.32 -2.91 17.13
C MET A 321 14.52 -2.14 16.60
N TRP A 322 14.55 -1.84 15.30
CA TRP A 322 15.56 -1.00 14.67
C TRP A 322 15.69 0.38 15.32
N LEU A 323 14.65 0.93 15.95
CA LEU A 323 14.72 2.23 16.60
C LEU A 323 15.58 2.22 17.88
N TRP A 324 15.63 1.08 18.58
CA TRP A 324 16.23 0.95 19.93
C TRP A 324 17.44 0.01 19.96
N ALA A 325 17.44 -0.99 19.09
CA ALA A 325 18.48 -1.97 18.90
C ALA A 325 18.84 -2.00 17.42
N TRP A 326 19.56 -0.97 16.97
CA TRP A 326 20.12 -0.80 15.63
C TRP A 326 21.16 -1.90 15.31
N ASN A 327 20.76 -3.17 15.37
CA ASN A 327 21.59 -4.32 15.10
C ASN A 327 21.44 -4.71 13.64
N SER A 328 22.57 -4.80 12.94
CA SER A 328 22.67 -5.19 11.53
C SER A 328 22.62 -6.70 11.30
N GLU A 329 22.45 -7.50 12.35
CA GLU A 329 22.55 -8.96 12.27
C GLU A 329 21.16 -9.59 12.13
N GLY A 330 20.79 -9.98 10.91
CA GLY A 330 19.72 -10.95 10.69
C GLY A 330 18.64 -10.55 9.68
N ASP A 331 18.57 -9.29 9.27
CA ASP A 331 17.59 -8.87 8.26
C ASP A 331 18.13 -9.21 6.87
N GLU A 332 17.46 -10.09 6.14
CA GLU A 332 17.76 -10.38 4.73
C GLU A 332 17.69 -9.05 3.94
N ASP A 333 18.83 -8.61 3.39
CA ASP A 333 18.89 -7.36 2.63
C ASP A 333 18.35 -7.60 1.21
N GLU A 334 17.05 -7.40 1.03
CA GLU A 334 16.35 -7.53 -0.26
C GLU A 334 16.95 -6.63 -1.37
N ARG A 335 17.78 -5.63 -1.04
CA ARG A 335 18.50 -4.82 -2.04
C ARG A 335 19.55 -5.62 -2.81
N GLU A 336 19.93 -6.79 -2.31
CA GLU A 336 20.80 -7.75 -2.99
C GLU A 336 20.03 -8.64 -3.97
N ALA A 337 18.70 -8.53 -4.07
CA ALA A 337 17.91 -9.27 -5.06
C ALA A 337 18.39 -9.01 -6.50
N ASP A 338 18.78 -7.77 -6.80
CA ASP A 338 19.37 -7.37 -8.08
C ASP A 338 20.75 -8.01 -8.37
N ASN A 339 21.40 -8.61 -7.37
CA ASN A 339 22.72 -9.24 -7.47
C ASN A 339 22.65 -10.77 -7.66
N THR A 340 21.45 -11.36 -7.66
CA THR A 340 21.29 -12.78 -8.03
C THR A 340 21.57 -12.96 -9.52
N SER A 341 22.50 -13.86 -9.84
CA SER A 341 22.75 -14.26 -11.23
C SER A 341 21.47 -14.90 -11.79
N PRO A 342 21.12 -14.68 -13.07
CA PRO A 342 19.95 -15.33 -13.65
C PRO A 342 20.08 -16.84 -13.42
N THR A 343 19.08 -17.42 -12.75
CA THR A 343 18.98 -18.86 -12.57
C THR A 343 19.08 -19.48 -13.96
N LEU A 344 20.10 -20.30 -14.18
CA LEU A 344 20.19 -21.10 -15.40
C LEU A 344 18.94 -21.96 -15.44
N GLU A 345 18.03 -21.63 -16.37
CA GLU A 345 16.90 -22.49 -16.71
C GLU A 345 17.45 -23.89 -16.97
N GLN A 346 16.97 -24.88 -16.20
CA GLN A 346 17.29 -26.30 -16.38
C GLN A 346 16.31 -26.95 -17.36
#